data_AF-A0A021VUG5-F1
#
_entry.id   AF-A0A021VUG5-F1
#
_cell.length_a   1.000
_cell.length_b   1.000
_cell.length_c   1.000
_cell.angle_alpha   90.00
_cell.angle_beta   90.00
_cell.angle_gamma   90.00
#
_symmetry.space_group_name_H-M   'P 1'
#
loop_
_entity.id
_entity.type
_entity.pdbx_description
1 polymer ?
#
loop_
_entity_poly.entity_id
_entity_poly.type
_entity_poly.pdbx_seq_one_letter_code
_entity_poly.pdbx_strand_id
1 'polypeptide(L)'
;MADPGTAPAGLLARLSRSPHLVRHGRALLGVGLVSGVGVAATAAFQFVAIRGLGPAEYAVLASALALLNVASIGSSALRNSVAVAVADAGAASATSARPRRRDGSITEAWVLGAVCTVGLAVAAPLASGGLDVWVLALVALAVAPYFLFSRAQGLLQGGGRAKAVVLWSSGAQVAQLVLAAVVLLLGGGATVVLAALAFVAVAGAVGSSVQAARERLTTSARPFGRDTTVVMALTIVFAWLISMDVVLVRAGAEPVVAGGYAAAVVVVKSTLIVPATLSLYLLPRFVARRGDAAMSRTGTNVTVMIALAGGLAMVAVVALLGDLVVSVFGGGYETVGEVLVPLALAWVPWAAIQALLIRVTATRSRTGLAVLLTAALVQWTGARMILPDLMGFIVFSGVLGTVIALALFIVHLRAAARAATSESVDPVNWRGP
;
A
#
# COMPACT_ATOMS: atom_id res chain seq x y z
N MET A 1 0.68 55.01 -26.50
CA MET A 1 -0.27 54.41 -27.46
C MET A 1 0.11 52.95 -27.60
N ALA A 2 -0.60 52.07 -26.90
CA ALA A 2 -0.37 50.62 -26.90
C ALA A 2 -1.61 49.96 -27.53
N ASP A 3 -1.35 49.02 -28.44
CA ASP A 3 -2.34 48.37 -29.32
C ASP A 3 -3.13 47.28 -28.58
N PRO A 4 -4.46 47.43 -28.39
CA PRO A 4 -5.31 46.45 -27.73
C PRO A 4 -6.05 45.63 -28.80
N GLY A 5 -5.47 44.53 -29.31
CA GLY A 5 -6.05 43.91 -30.51
C GLY A 5 -5.97 42.41 -30.75
N THR A 6 -5.09 41.62 -30.10
CA THR A 6 -4.94 40.21 -30.48
C THR A 6 -5.00 39.26 -29.29
N ALA A 7 -6.22 38.90 -28.90
CA ALA A 7 -6.51 37.84 -27.93
C ALA A 7 -6.28 36.42 -28.52
N PRO A 8 -5.92 35.42 -27.69
CA PRO A 8 -5.36 34.13 -28.09
C PRO A 8 -6.41 33.08 -28.50
N ALA A 9 -7.18 33.33 -29.56
CA ALA A 9 -8.17 32.36 -30.06
C ALA A 9 -7.52 31.08 -30.68
N GLY A 10 -6.24 31.12 -31.04
CA GLY A 10 -5.55 30.01 -31.70
C GLY A 10 -5.06 28.88 -30.79
N LEU A 11 -4.83 29.13 -29.49
CA LEU A 11 -4.20 28.14 -28.60
C LEU A 11 -5.19 27.03 -28.19
N LEU A 12 -6.44 27.38 -27.88
CA LEU A 12 -7.49 26.41 -27.52
C LEU A 12 -7.92 25.56 -28.72
N ALA A 13 -7.90 26.12 -29.94
CA ALA A 13 -8.18 25.38 -31.17
C ALA A 13 -7.05 24.41 -31.57
N ARG A 14 -5.79 24.70 -31.20
CA ARG A 14 -4.66 23.78 -31.39
C ARG A 14 -4.63 22.65 -30.38
N LEU A 15 -5.08 22.89 -29.14
CA LEU A 15 -5.18 21.85 -28.12
C LEU A 15 -6.34 20.87 -28.38
N SER A 16 -7.43 21.30 -29.04
CA SER A 16 -8.57 20.43 -29.34
C SER A 16 -8.36 19.47 -30.53
N ARG A 17 -7.27 19.60 -31.29
CA ARG A 17 -7.04 18.83 -32.53
C ARG A 17 -5.97 17.74 -32.45
N SER A 18 -5.38 17.42 -31.30
CA SER A 18 -4.45 16.30 -31.25
C SER A 18 -5.21 14.97 -31.02
N PRO A 19 -5.37 14.11 -32.05
CA PRO A 19 -6.04 12.81 -31.90
C PRO A 19 -5.33 11.90 -30.87
N HIS A 20 -4.06 12.19 -30.59
CA HIS A 20 -3.27 11.53 -29.55
C HIS A 20 -3.81 11.81 -28.14
N LEU A 21 -4.17 13.05 -27.77
CA LEU A 21 -4.69 13.35 -26.43
C LEU A 21 -6.03 12.65 -26.19
N VAL A 22 -6.92 12.64 -27.20
CA VAL A 22 -8.22 11.98 -27.09
C VAL A 22 -8.09 10.46 -26.92
N ARG A 23 -7.17 9.83 -27.65
CA ARG A 23 -6.93 8.37 -27.55
C ARG A 23 -6.34 7.96 -26.20
N HIS A 24 -5.38 8.74 -25.67
CA HIS A 24 -4.80 8.47 -24.35
C HIS A 24 -5.79 8.77 -23.22
N GLY A 25 -6.56 9.85 -23.33
CA GLY A 25 -7.59 10.22 -22.35
C GLY A 25 -8.66 9.14 -22.20
N ARG A 26 -9.18 8.59 -23.31
CA ARG A 26 -10.15 7.49 -23.28
C ARG A 26 -9.59 6.22 -22.64
N ALA A 27 -8.33 5.86 -22.94
CA ALA A 27 -7.68 4.70 -22.34
C ALA A 27 -7.47 4.86 -20.82
N LEU A 28 -7.04 6.06 -20.38
CA LEU A 28 -6.85 6.39 -18.97
C LEU A 28 -8.19 6.42 -18.20
N LEU A 29 -9.24 6.99 -18.80
CA LEU A 29 -10.58 6.99 -18.22
C LEU A 29 -11.11 5.56 -18.02
N GLY A 30 -10.94 4.69 -19.03
CA GLY A 30 -11.34 3.28 -18.91
C GLY A 30 -10.58 2.53 -17.81
N VAL A 31 -9.27 2.75 -17.71
CA VAL A 31 -8.45 2.18 -16.62
C VAL A 31 -8.88 2.72 -15.26
N GLY A 32 -9.11 4.02 -15.16
CA GLY A 32 -9.56 4.69 -13.93
C GLY A 32 -10.91 4.18 -13.45
N LEU A 33 -11.88 4.02 -14.36
CA LEU A 33 -13.21 3.49 -14.04
C LEU A 33 -13.12 2.06 -13.46
N VAL A 34 -12.39 1.16 -14.13
CA VAL A 34 -12.28 -0.24 -13.67
C VAL A 34 -11.49 -0.33 -12.36
N SER A 35 -10.47 0.50 -12.16
CA SER A 35 -9.79 0.61 -10.86
C SER A 35 -10.73 1.14 -9.77
N GLY A 36 -11.58 2.13 -10.09
CA GLY A 36 -12.61 2.63 -9.19
C GLY A 36 -13.59 1.55 -8.74
N VAL A 37 -14.01 0.67 -9.64
CA VAL A 37 -14.84 -0.50 -9.30
C VAL A 37 -14.12 -1.43 -8.33
N GLY A 38 -12.83 -1.69 -8.54
CA GLY A 38 -12.04 -2.53 -7.63
C GLY A 38 -11.89 -1.94 -6.22
N VAL A 39 -11.67 -0.63 -6.12
CA VAL A 39 -11.64 0.09 -4.84
C VAL A 39 -12.99 0.03 -4.14
N ALA A 40 -14.08 0.31 -4.87
CA ALA A 40 -15.43 0.22 -4.34
C ALA A 40 -15.77 -1.20 -3.87
N ALA A 41 -15.36 -2.23 -4.63
CA ALA A 41 -15.55 -3.63 -4.25
C ALA A 41 -14.79 -3.99 -2.96
N THR A 42 -13.57 -3.45 -2.78
CA THR A 42 -12.79 -3.65 -1.55
C THR A 42 -13.48 -3.01 -0.34
N ALA A 43 -13.99 -1.78 -0.49
CA ALA A 43 -14.73 -1.11 0.57
C ALA A 43 -16.05 -1.83 0.91
N ALA A 44 -16.79 -2.26 -0.12
CA ALA A 44 -18.00 -3.05 0.04
C ALA A 44 -17.72 -4.40 0.69
N PHE A 45 -16.58 -5.05 0.38
CA PHE A 45 -16.17 -6.29 1.03
C PHE A 45 -15.96 -6.09 2.52
N GLN A 46 -15.27 -5.02 2.93
CA GLN A 46 -15.10 -4.71 4.35
C GLN A 46 -16.44 -4.48 5.05
N PHE A 47 -17.34 -3.72 4.40
CA PHE A 47 -18.66 -3.45 4.94
C PHE A 47 -19.52 -4.72 5.09
N VAL A 48 -19.57 -5.56 4.05
CA VAL A 48 -20.28 -6.84 4.06
C VAL A 48 -19.71 -7.78 5.10
N ALA A 49 -18.38 -7.83 5.26
CA ALA A 49 -17.73 -8.65 6.27
C ALA A 49 -18.04 -8.19 7.70
N ILE A 50 -18.00 -6.88 7.99
CA ILE A 50 -18.36 -6.32 9.30
C ILE A 50 -19.81 -6.62 9.65
N ARG A 51 -20.73 -6.48 8.69
CA ARG A 51 -22.16 -6.74 8.86
C ARG A 51 -22.50 -8.23 9.00
N GLY A 52 -21.81 -9.06 8.22
CA GLY A 52 -22.09 -10.50 8.15
C GLY A 52 -21.40 -11.30 9.25
N LEU A 53 -20.33 -10.76 9.85
CA LEU A 53 -19.60 -11.41 10.94
C LEU A 53 -19.80 -10.64 12.25
N GLY A 54 -20.02 -11.38 13.32
CA GLY A 54 -19.92 -10.81 14.67
C GLY A 54 -18.50 -10.30 14.97
N PRO A 55 -18.32 -9.43 15.97
CA PRO A 55 -17.03 -8.81 16.27
C PRO A 55 -15.88 -9.80 16.45
N ALA A 56 -16.12 -10.92 17.15
CA ALA A 56 -15.08 -11.94 17.39
C ALA A 56 -14.57 -12.59 16.09
N GLU A 57 -15.48 -12.96 15.19
CA GLU A 57 -15.14 -13.53 13.88
C GLU A 57 -14.50 -12.47 12.97
N TYR A 58 -15.04 -11.25 12.98
CA TYR A 58 -14.47 -10.15 12.22
C TYR A 58 -13.04 -9.82 12.66
N ALA A 59 -12.74 -9.89 13.95
CA ALA A 59 -11.39 -9.69 14.48
C ALA A 59 -10.39 -10.72 13.91
N VAL A 60 -10.82 -11.98 13.76
CA VAL A 60 -10.02 -13.05 13.13
C VAL A 60 -9.77 -12.74 11.65
N LEU A 61 -10.84 -12.42 10.90
CA LEU A 61 -10.73 -12.04 9.50
C LEU A 61 -9.82 -10.82 9.30
N ALA A 62 -10.03 -9.76 10.08
CA ALA A 62 -9.28 -8.51 9.98
C ALA A 62 -7.80 -8.70 10.31
N SER A 63 -7.48 -9.54 11.30
CA SER A 63 -6.09 -9.90 11.63
C SER A 63 -5.42 -10.66 10.48
N ALA A 64 -6.13 -11.62 9.86
CA ALA A 64 -5.63 -12.32 8.69
C ALA A 64 -5.45 -11.37 7.48
N LEU A 65 -6.41 -10.47 7.22
CA LEU A 65 -6.30 -9.44 6.19
C LEU A 65 -5.14 -8.48 6.45
N ALA A 66 -4.86 -8.14 7.70
CA ALA A 66 -3.70 -7.33 8.06
C ALA A 66 -2.38 -8.00 7.67
N LEU A 67 -2.23 -9.31 7.92
CA LEU A 67 -1.06 -10.08 7.48
C LEU A 67 -0.98 -10.14 5.95
N LEU A 68 -2.11 -10.36 5.27
CA LEU A 68 -2.18 -10.35 3.80
C LEU A 68 -1.86 -8.98 3.22
N ASN A 69 -2.22 -7.87 3.88
CA ASN A 69 -1.91 -6.52 3.45
C ASN A 69 -0.40 -6.26 3.48
N VAL A 70 0.33 -6.77 4.49
CA VAL A 70 1.80 -6.67 4.53
C VAL A 70 2.42 -7.41 3.34
N ALA A 71 1.97 -8.64 3.07
CA ALA A 71 2.44 -9.41 1.91
C ALA A 71 2.07 -8.71 0.59
N SER A 72 0.86 -8.17 0.47
CA SER A 72 0.37 -7.44 -0.69
C SER A 72 1.25 -6.22 -1.00
N ILE A 73 1.59 -5.41 0.00
CA ILE A 73 2.47 -4.24 -0.18
C ILE A 73 3.88 -4.69 -0.62
N GLY A 74 4.44 -5.72 0.01
CA GLY A 74 5.72 -6.28 -0.41
C GLY A 74 5.70 -6.80 -1.85
N SER A 75 4.63 -7.50 -2.23
CA SER A 75 4.44 -7.98 -3.60
C SER A 75 4.32 -6.84 -4.61
N SER A 76 3.68 -5.71 -4.25
CA SER A 76 3.56 -4.54 -5.14
C SER A 76 4.94 -3.97 -5.54
N ALA A 77 5.92 -4.01 -4.63
CA ALA A 77 7.29 -3.63 -4.94
C ALA A 77 7.94 -4.55 -6.00
N LEU A 78 7.69 -5.87 -5.90
CA LEU A 78 8.09 -6.84 -6.94
C LEU A 78 7.42 -6.51 -8.28
N ARG A 79 6.10 -6.25 -8.31
CA ARG A 79 5.38 -5.87 -9.55
C ARG A 79 6.03 -4.68 -10.24
N ASN A 80 6.28 -3.61 -9.49
CA ASN A 80 6.86 -2.40 -10.05
C ASN A 80 8.27 -2.67 -10.61
N SER A 81 9.08 -3.45 -9.91
CA SER A 81 10.44 -3.79 -10.33
C SER A 81 10.44 -4.66 -11.60
N VAL A 82 9.55 -5.66 -11.67
CA VAL A 82 9.37 -6.50 -12.86
C VAL A 82 8.84 -5.67 -14.03
N ALA A 83 7.90 -4.77 -13.81
CA ALA A 83 7.35 -3.92 -14.86
C ALA A 83 8.42 -3.03 -15.50
N VAL A 84 9.28 -2.41 -14.70
CA VAL A 84 10.41 -1.60 -15.20
C VAL A 84 11.38 -2.48 -16.00
N ALA A 85 11.79 -3.62 -15.45
CA ALA A 85 12.72 -4.52 -16.13
C ALA A 85 12.21 -5.03 -17.49
N VAL A 86 10.91 -5.33 -17.61
CA VAL A 86 10.30 -5.74 -18.87
C VAL A 86 10.21 -4.58 -19.87
N ALA A 87 9.87 -3.37 -19.40
CA ALA A 87 9.80 -2.19 -20.26
C ALA A 87 11.18 -1.84 -20.85
N ASP A 88 12.23 -1.88 -20.04
CA ASP A 88 13.61 -1.64 -20.47
C ASP A 88 14.10 -2.71 -21.46
N ALA A 89 13.76 -3.98 -21.20
CA ALA A 89 14.09 -5.07 -22.11
C ALA A 89 13.36 -4.97 -23.45
N GLY A 90 12.11 -4.48 -23.48
CA GLY A 90 11.36 -4.21 -24.69
C GLY A 90 12.01 -3.14 -25.57
N ALA A 91 12.53 -2.07 -24.94
CA ALA A 91 13.26 -1.01 -25.64
C ALA A 91 14.59 -1.50 -26.23
N ALA A 92 15.32 -2.36 -25.52
CA ALA A 92 16.62 -2.91 -25.94
C ALA A 92 16.51 -4.08 -26.94
N SER A 93 15.41 -4.84 -26.94
CA SER A 93 15.23 -5.98 -27.85
C SER A 93 14.99 -5.55 -29.30
N ALA A 94 14.66 -4.28 -29.55
CA ALA A 94 14.66 -3.71 -30.90
C ALA A 94 16.05 -3.77 -31.57
N THR A 95 17.13 -3.94 -30.78
CA THR A 95 18.52 -3.86 -31.27
C THR A 95 19.35 -5.13 -31.08
N SER A 96 18.92 -6.16 -30.32
CA SER A 96 19.68 -7.43 -30.26
C SER A 96 18.85 -8.66 -29.88
N ALA A 97 18.90 -9.70 -30.73
CA ALA A 97 18.10 -10.91 -30.62
C ALA A 97 18.92 -12.08 -30.06
N ARG A 98 18.96 -12.26 -28.74
CA ARG A 98 19.15 -13.59 -28.13
C ARG A 98 18.25 -13.76 -26.91
N PRO A 99 17.28 -14.70 -26.94
CA PRO A 99 16.44 -14.99 -25.79
C PRO A 99 17.26 -15.64 -24.68
N ARG A 100 17.35 -14.99 -23.52
CA ARG A 100 17.87 -15.61 -22.29
C ARG A 100 16.88 -16.64 -21.77
N ARG A 101 17.36 -17.84 -21.48
CA ARG A 101 16.54 -19.05 -21.21
C ARG A 101 15.94 -19.15 -19.80
N ARG A 102 16.24 -18.22 -18.89
CA ARG A 102 15.75 -18.25 -17.48
C ARG A 102 15.18 -16.90 -17.07
N ASP A 103 13.92 -16.91 -16.67
CA ASP A 103 13.23 -15.75 -16.10
C ASP A 103 13.61 -15.61 -14.63
N GLY A 104 14.45 -14.63 -14.29
CA GLY A 104 14.89 -14.41 -12.91
C GLY A 104 13.75 -14.01 -11.96
N SER A 105 12.69 -13.38 -12.46
CA SER A 105 11.59 -12.90 -11.61
C SER A 105 10.75 -14.02 -11.02
N ILE A 106 10.63 -15.17 -11.70
CA ILE A 106 9.85 -16.29 -11.13
C ILE A 106 10.53 -16.84 -9.89
N THR A 107 11.87 -16.96 -9.92
CA THR A 107 12.65 -17.39 -8.77
C THR A 107 12.55 -16.39 -7.64
N GLU A 108 12.67 -15.09 -7.92
CA GLU A 108 12.52 -14.04 -6.90
C GLU A 108 11.10 -14.03 -6.29
N ALA A 109 10.06 -14.20 -7.10
CA ALA A 109 8.68 -14.29 -6.61
C ALA A 109 8.49 -15.47 -5.66
N TRP A 110 9.01 -16.65 -6.01
CA TRP A 110 8.96 -17.84 -5.16
C TRP A 110 9.79 -17.68 -3.89
N VAL A 111 11.00 -17.12 -3.97
CA VAL A 111 11.86 -16.89 -2.81
C VAL A 111 11.20 -15.90 -1.85
N LEU A 112 10.67 -14.77 -2.34
CA LEU A 112 9.98 -13.79 -1.49
C LEU A 112 8.69 -14.37 -0.91
N GLY A 113 7.90 -15.09 -1.71
CA GLY A 113 6.71 -15.79 -1.24
C GLY A 113 7.04 -16.79 -0.15
N ALA A 114 8.06 -17.63 -0.35
CA ALA A 114 8.51 -18.61 0.63
C ALA A 114 9.05 -17.95 1.90
N VAL A 115 9.87 -16.91 1.78
CA VAL A 115 10.38 -16.15 2.94
C VAL A 115 9.25 -15.51 3.74
N CYS A 116 8.26 -14.91 3.08
CA CYS A 116 7.09 -14.35 3.76
C CYS A 116 6.23 -15.45 4.41
N THR A 117 5.99 -16.56 3.72
CA THR A 117 5.22 -17.69 4.27
C THR A 117 5.92 -18.31 5.47
N VAL A 118 7.22 -18.57 5.39
CA VAL A 118 8.02 -19.10 6.51
C VAL A 118 8.09 -18.08 7.64
N GLY A 119 8.30 -16.80 7.33
CA GLY A 119 8.29 -15.73 8.33
C GLY A 119 6.97 -15.66 9.08
N LEU A 120 5.83 -15.79 8.39
CA LEU A 120 4.51 -15.87 9.01
C LEU A 120 4.33 -17.15 9.84
N ALA A 121 4.80 -18.30 9.36
CA ALA A 121 4.74 -19.56 10.10
C ALA A 121 5.62 -19.54 11.36
N VAL A 122 6.75 -18.84 11.34
CA VAL A 122 7.62 -18.64 12.51
C VAL A 122 7.05 -17.59 13.47
N ALA A 123 6.39 -16.55 12.93
CA ALA A 123 5.68 -15.57 13.74
C ALA A 123 4.36 -16.11 14.30
N ALA A 124 3.82 -17.20 13.74
CA ALA A 124 2.54 -17.77 14.14
C ALA A 124 2.48 -18.18 15.61
N PRO A 125 3.44 -18.90 16.21
CA PRO A 125 3.45 -19.17 17.66
C PRO A 125 3.52 -17.89 18.52
N LEU A 126 4.09 -16.82 17.98
CA LEU A 126 4.10 -15.51 18.62
C LEU A 126 2.77 -14.76 18.44
N ALA A 127 1.92 -15.21 17.52
CA ALA A 127 0.56 -14.72 17.29
C ALA A 127 -0.53 -15.70 17.77
N SER A 128 -0.17 -16.91 18.21
CA SER A 128 -1.09 -18.03 18.46
C SER A 128 -1.94 -17.85 19.71
N GLY A 129 -1.70 -16.79 20.49
CA GLY A 129 -2.69 -16.31 21.47
C GLY A 129 -3.98 -15.79 20.83
N GLY A 130 -3.98 -15.45 19.53
CA GLY A 130 -5.11 -14.79 18.87
C GLY A 130 -5.63 -15.43 17.57
N LEU A 131 -4.90 -16.35 16.93
CA LEU A 131 -5.29 -16.95 15.64
C LEU A 131 -5.21 -18.48 15.64
N ASP A 132 -6.24 -19.12 15.08
CA ASP A 132 -6.29 -20.56 14.82
C ASP A 132 -5.21 -20.98 13.81
N VAL A 133 -4.65 -22.19 13.98
CA VAL A 133 -3.70 -22.80 13.04
C VAL A 133 -4.25 -22.87 11.62
N TRP A 134 -5.56 -23.10 11.45
CA TRP A 134 -6.20 -23.14 10.14
C TRP A 134 -6.23 -21.78 9.47
N VAL A 135 -6.47 -20.72 10.24
CA VAL A 135 -6.43 -19.33 9.74
C VAL A 135 -5.03 -18.99 9.27
N LEU A 136 -4.01 -19.35 10.05
CA LEU A 136 -2.61 -19.14 9.67
C LEU A 136 -2.22 -19.95 8.43
N ALA A 137 -2.68 -21.20 8.31
CA ALA A 137 -2.47 -22.03 7.13
C ALA A 137 -3.10 -21.41 5.87
N LEU A 138 -4.31 -20.86 5.97
CA LEU A 138 -4.98 -20.17 4.86
C LEU A 138 -4.26 -18.87 4.47
N VAL A 139 -3.79 -18.09 5.44
CA VAL A 139 -2.96 -16.90 5.17
C VAL A 139 -1.66 -17.31 4.47
N ALA A 140 -0.95 -18.31 4.99
CA ALA A 140 0.26 -18.85 4.38
C ALA A 140 0.04 -19.34 2.94
N LEU A 141 -1.09 -20.04 2.71
CA LEU A 141 -1.51 -20.51 1.39
C LEU A 141 -1.79 -19.35 0.43
N ALA A 142 -2.34 -18.24 0.90
CA ALA A 142 -2.64 -17.07 0.06
C ALA A 142 -1.41 -16.22 -0.26
N VAL A 143 -0.42 -16.14 0.64
CA VAL A 143 0.76 -15.26 0.53
C VAL A 143 1.62 -15.58 -0.70
N ALA A 144 1.98 -16.84 -0.93
CA ALA A 144 2.80 -17.19 -2.09
C ALA A 144 2.13 -16.86 -3.44
N PRO A 145 0.83 -17.18 -3.65
CA PRO A 145 0.06 -16.70 -4.80
C PRO A 145 0.08 -15.18 -4.99
N TYR A 146 0.05 -14.36 -3.93
CA TYR A 146 0.13 -12.90 -4.08
C TYR A 146 1.43 -12.46 -4.77
N PHE A 147 2.58 -13.06 -4.45
CA PHE A 147 3.84 -12.73 -5.13
C PHE A 147 3.85 -13.17 -6.60
N LEU A 148 3.29 -14.34 -6.90
CA LEU A 148 3.17 -14.82 -8.29
C LEU A 148 2.20 -13.95 -9.11
N PHE A 149 1.06 -13.60 -8.52
CA PHE A 149 0.09 -12.68 -9.10
C PHE A 149 0.72 -11.32 -9.40
N SER A 150 1.44 -10.78 -8.42
CA SER A 150 2.11 -9.49 -8.55
C SER A 150 3.21 -9.51 -9.62
N ARG A 151 4.00 -10.59 -9.71
CA ARG A 151 4.93 -10.81 -10.81
C ARG A 151 4.22 -10.79 -12.17
N ALA A 152 3.14 -11.56 -12.33
CA ALA A 152 2.41 -11.64 -13.59
C ALA A 152 1.82 -10.27 -13.99
N GLN A 153 1.28 -9.54 -13.03
CA GLN A 153 0.86 -8.15 -13.23
C GLN A 153 2.03 -7.25 -13.66
N GLY A 154 3.21 -7.43 -13.08
CA GLY A 154 4.42 -6.70 -13.45
C GLY A 154 4.83 -6.96 -14.91
N LEU A 155 4.81 -8.22 -15.34
CA LEU A 155 5.09 -8.60 -16.73
C LEU A 155 4.09 -7.94 -17.69
N LEU A 156 2.79 -8.06 -17.41
CA LEU A 156 1.72 -7.45 -18.21
C LEU A 156 1.86 -5.91 -18.25
N GLN A 157 2.15 -5.28 -17.12
CA GLN A 157 2.34 -3.83 -17.02
C GLN A 157 3.53 -3.36 -17.85
N GLY A 158 4.69 -4.01 -17.70
CA GLY A 158 5.90 -3.68 -18.45
C GLY A 158 5.76 -3.95 -19.95
N GLY A 159 4.96 -4.95 -20.34
CA GLY A 159 4.58 -5.22 -21.73
C GLY A 159 3.52 -4.27 -22.31
N GLY A 160 3.12 -3.21 -21.59
CA GLY A 160 2.13 -2.23 -22.05
C GLY A 160 0.67 -2.70 -21.99
N ARG A 161 0.38 -3.79 -21.26
CA ARG A 161 -0.97 -4.38 -21.12
C ARG A 161 -1.71 -3.87 -19.89
N ALA A 162 -1.72 -2.55 -19.68
CA ALA A 162 -2.35 -1.93 -18.51
C ALA A 162 -3.81 -2.35 -18.30
N LYS A 163 -4.58 -2.54 -19.38
CA LYS A 163 -5.97 -3.03 -19.30
C LYS A 163 -6.08 -4.41 -18.64
N ALA A 164 -5.18 -5.34 -18.99
CA ALA A 164 -5.18 -6.69 -18.43
C ALA A 164 -4.83 -6.66 -16.94
N VAL A 165 -3.85 -5.84 -16.54
CA VAL A 165 -3.46 -5.66 -15.13
C VAL A 165 -4.65 -5.18 -14.30
N VAL A 166 -5.34 -4.16 -14.79
CA VAL A 166 -6.51 -3.57 -14.12
C VAL A 166 -7.67 -4.57 -14.07
N LEU A 167 -7.93 -5.30 -15.15
CA LEU A 167 -8.98 -6.32 -15.18
C LEU A 167 -8.71 -7.46 -14.17
N TRP A 168 -7.48 -7.96 -14.09
CA TRP A 168 -7.11 -8.98 -13.11
C TRP A 168 -7.20 -8.46 -11.68
N SER A 169 -6.71 -7.24 -11.43
CA SER A 169 -6.72 -6.65 -10.08
C SER A 169 -8.14 -6.37 -9.60
N SER A 170 -8.93 -5.63 -10.39
CA SER A 170 -10.31 -5.29 -10.02
C SER A 170 -11.22 -6.51 -10.07
N GLY A 171 -11.02 -7.42 -11.02
CA GLY A 171 -11.75 -8.68 -11.11
C GLY A 171 -11.53 -9.56 -9.87
N ALA A 172 -10.30 -9.63 -9.36
CA ALA A 172 -10.01 -10.33 -8.10
C ALA A 172 -10.74 -9.69 -6.91
N GLN A 173 -10.75 -8.36 -6.80
CA GLN A 173 -11.45 -7.66 -5.71
C GLN A 173 -12.98 -7.87 -5.77
N VAL A 174 -13.56 -7.83 -6.97
CA VAL A 174 -14.98 -8.13 -7.19
C VAL A 174 -15.29 -9.59 -6.85
N ALA A 175 -14.45 -10.53 -7.27
CA ALA A 175 -14.61 -11.95 -6.94
C ALA A 175 -14.52 -12.21 -5.43
N GLN A 176 -13.60 -11.54 -4.73
CA GLN A 176 -13.49 -11.60 -3.27
C GLN A 176 -14.77 -11.12 -2.59
N LEU A 177 -15.31 -9.97 -3.02
CA LEU A 177 -16.59 -9.46 -2.52
C LEU A 177 -17.73 -10.46 -2.75
N VAL A 178 -17.90 -10.93 -3.99
CA VAL A 178 -19.01 -11.83 -4.35
C VAL A 178 -18.92 -13.14 -3.57
N LEU A 179 -17.74 -13.78 -3.54
CA LEU A 179 -17.59 -15.04 -2.82
C LEU A 179 -17.73 -14.87 -1.31
N ALA A 180 -17.20 -13.79 -0.72
CA ALA A 180 -17.40 -13.50 0.69
C ALA A 180 -18.89 -13.28 1.02
N ALA A 181 -19.61 -12.51 0.20
CA ALA A 181 -21.04 -12.31 0.36
C ALA A 181 -21.81 -13.64 0.28
N VAL A 182 -21.50 -14.50 -0.68
CA VAL A 182 -22.11 -15.84 -0.79
C VAL A 182 -21.83 -16.68 0.45
N VAL A 183 -20.58 -16.73 0.92
CA VAL A 183 -20.21 -17.48 2.13
C VAL A 183 -21.00 -16.99 3.36
N LEU A 184 -21.10 -15.67 3.54
CA LEU A 184 -21.81 -15.07 4.68
C LEU A 184 -23.32 -15.31 4.58
N LEU A 185 -23.91 -15.23 3.39
CA LEU A 185 -25.32 -15.55 3.16
C LEU A 185 -25.65 -17.02 3.46
N LEU A 186 -24.68 -17.92 3.27
CA LEU A 186 -24.80 -19.34 3.63
C LEU A 186 -24.48 -19.62 5.12
N GLY A 187 -24.23 -18.58 5.93
CA GLY A 187 -23.91 -18.72 7.35
C GLY A 187 -22.47 -19.15 7.64
N GLY A 188 -21.55 -18.99 6.69
CA GLY A 188 -20.13 -19.28 6.89
C GLY A 188 -19.42 -18.23 7.76
N GLY A 189 -18.48 -18.68 8.58
CA GLY A 189 -17.65 -17.82 9.44
C GLY A 189 -16.40 -17.24 8.76
N ALA A 190 -15.55 -16.57 9.54
CA ALA A 190 -14.36 -15.87 9.05
C ALA A 190 -13.38 -16.81 8.32
N THR A 191 -13.20 -18.03 8.83
CA THR A 191 -12.30 -19.03 8.23
C THR A 191 -12.74 -19.43 6.82
N VAL A 192 -14.04 -19.57 6.57
CA VAL A 192 -14.57 -19.91 5.24
C VAL A 192 -14.43 -18.74 4.27
N VAL A 193 -14.64 -17.51 4.76
CA VAL A 193 -14.37 -16.29 3.98
C VAL A 193 -12.89 -16.24 3.59
N LEU A 194 -11.96 -16.51 4.52
CA LEU A 194 -10.53 -16.58 4.23
C LEU A 194 -10.17 -17.65 3.20
N ALA A 195 -10.81 -18.82 3.26
CA ALA A 195 -10.61 -19.86 2.25
C ALA A 195 -11.05 -19.38 0.85
N ALA A 196 -12.16 -18.66 0.76
CA ALA A 196 -12.60 -18.04 -0.50
C ALA A 196 -11.59 -16.98 -0.99
N LEU A 197 -11.03 -16.15 -0.10
CA LEU A 197 -9.99 -15.18 -0.47
C LEU A 197 -8.71 -15.86 -0.97
N ALA A 198 -8.28 -16.94 -0.30
CA ALA A 198 -7.13 -17.74 -0.72
C ALA A 198 -7.37 -18.37 -2.10
N PHE A 199 -8.58 -18.89 -2.34
CA PHE A 199 -8.98 -19.40 -3.65
C PHE A 199 -8.87 -18.32 -4.74
N VAL A 200 -9.38 -17.10 -4.50
CA VAL A 200 -9.26 -16.00 -5.47
C VAL A 200 -7.79 -15.63 -5.72
N ALA A 201 -6.96 -15.61 -4.68
CA ALA A 201 -5.53 -15.33 -4.82
C ALA A 201 -4.82 -16.37 -5.71
N VAL A 202 -5.10 -17.66 -5.51
CA VAL A 202 -4.58 -18.76 -6.34
C VAL A 202 -5.09 -18.65 -7.78
N ALA A 203 -6.41 -18.49 -7.97
CA ALA A 203 -7.02 -18.39 -9.28
C ALA A 203 -6.50 -17.17 -10.06
N GLY A 204 -6.37 -16.02 -9.40
CA GLY A 204 -5.79 -14.81 -9.97
C GLY A 204 -4.32 -15.00 -10.36
N ALA A 205 -3.51 -15.60 -9.48
CA ALA A 205 -2.10 -15.89 -9.75
C ALA A 205 -1.93 -16.81 -10.97
N VAL A 206 -2.70 -17.90 -11.04
CA VAL A 206 -2.67 -18.84 -12.17
C VAL A 206 -3.14 -18.16 -13.45
N GLY A 207 -4.31 -17.52 -13.42
CA GLY A 207 -4.92 -16.91 -14.60
C GLY A 207 -4.07 -15.80 -15.21
N SER A 208 -3.56 -14.88 -14.39
CA SER A 208 -2.66 -13.81 -14.84
C SER A 208 -1.32 -14.35 -15.35
N SER A 209 -0.77 -15.39 -14.72
CA SER A 209 0.47 -16.04 -15.17
C SER A 209 0.30 -16.74 -16.51
N VAL A 210 -0.82 -17.44 -16.72
CA VAL A 210 -1.15 -18.06 -18.01
C VAL A 210 -1.29 -17.00 -19.09
N GLN A 211 -1.94 -15.88 -18.80
CA GLN A 211 -2.03 -14.78 -19.78
C GLN A 211 -0.64 -14.21 -20.11
N ALA A 212 0.19 -13.90 -19.11
CA ALA A 212 1.53 -13.38 -19.33
C ALA A 212 2.40 -14.35 -20.17
N ALA A 213 2.26 -15.67 -19.93
CA ALA A 213 2.94 -16.71 -20.70
C ALA A 213 2.45 -16.78 -22.15
N ARG A 214 1.13 -16.69 -22.40
CA ARG A 214 0.56 -16.65 -23.76
C ARG A 214 1.07 -15.45 -24.56
N GLU A 215 1.30 -14.33 -23.90
CA GLU A 215 1.86 -13.12 -24.50
C GLU A 215 3.40 -13.15 -24.61
N ARG A 216 4.05 -14.24 -24.19
CA ARG A 216 5.51 -14.45 -24.24
C ARG A 216 6.30 -13.35 -23.51
N LEU A 217 5.71 -12.75 -22.47
CA LEU A 217 6.34 -11.71 -21.67
C LEU A 217 7.30 -12.37 -20.68
N THR A 218 8.57 -11.96 -20.73
CA THR A 218 9.63 -12.49 -19.84
C THR A 218 10.53 -11.34 -19.40
N THR A 219 11.20 -11.49 -18.25
CA THR A 219 12.29 -10.59 -17.86
C THR A 219 13.65 -11.28 -18.03
N SER A 220 14.62 -10.53 -18.55
CA SER A 220 16.01 -10.97 -18.74
C SER A 220 16.94 -10.53 -17.60
N ALA A 221 16.48 -9.64 -16.72
CA ALA A 221 17.23 -9.07 -15.62
C ALA A 221 16.70 -9.56 -14.27
N ARG A 222 17.53 -9.48 -13.22
CA ARG A 222 17.11 -9.61 -11.82
C ARG A 222 16.41 -8.31 -11.41
N PRO A 223 15.10 -8.33 -11.11
CA PRO A 223 14.36 -7.14 -10.67
C PRO A 223 14.97 -6.44 -9.45
N PHE A 224 15.59 -7.18 -8.53
CA PHE A 224 16.12 -6.61 -7.29
C PHE A 224 17.63 -6.40 -7.31
N GLY A 225 18.04 -5.13 -7.21
CA GLY A 225 19.36 -4.72 -6.77
C GLY A 225 19.35 -4.29 -5.29
N ARG A 226 20.54 -4.05 -4.73
CA ARG A 226 20.73 -3.60 -3.32
C ARG A 226 19.85 -2.40 -2.96
N ASP A 227 19.71 -1.47 -3.88
CA ASP A 227 18.93 -0.25 -3.72
C ASP A 227 17.41 -0.51 -3.72
N THR A 228 16.94 -1.39 -4.61
CA THR A 228 15.54 -1.82 -4.66
C THR A 228 15.17 -2.62 -3.41
N THR A 229 16.10 -3.40 -2.86
CA THR A 229 15.90 -4.12 -1.59
C THR A 229 15.63 -3.16 -0.42
N VAL A 230 16.36 -2.04 -0.33
CA VAL A 230 16.12 -1.03 0.73
C VAL A 230 14.74 -0.41 0.58
N VAL A 231 14.33 -0.06 -0.64
CA VAL A 231 12.99 0.48 -0.93
C VAL A 231 11.90 -0.53 -0.56
N MET A 232 12.06 -1.78 -0.97
CA MET A 232 11.13 -2.86 -0.64
C MET A 232 11.03 -3.05 0.89
N ALA A 233 12.16 -3.10 1.58
CA ALA A 233 12.20 -3.22 3.03
C ALA A 233 11.50 -2.03 3.73
N LEU A 234 11.75 -0.79 3.28
CA LEU A 234 11.04 0.39 3.79
C LEU A 234 9.53 0.24 3.67
N THR A 235 9.04 -0.19 2.50
CA THR A 235 7.60 -0.37 2.26
C THR A 235 7.00 -1.51 3.07
N ILE A 236 7.69 -2.64 3.22
CA ILE A 236 7.21 -3.79 3.98
C ILE A 236 7.19 -3.48 5.47
N VAL A 237 8.24 -2.87 6.01
CA VAL A 237 8.30 -2.53 7.44
C VAL A 237 7.27 -1.46 7.77
N PHE A 238 7.04 -0.48 6.89
CA PHE A 238 5.95 0.46 7.08
C PHE A 238 4.58 -0.23 7.02
N ALA A 239 4.36 -1.11 6.04
CA ALA A 239 3.14 -1.90 5.94
C ALA A 239 2.87 -2.71 7.21
N TRP A 240 3.92 -3.32 7.78
CA TRP A 240 3.88 -4.01 9.05
C TRP A 240 3.42 -3.09 10.17
N LEU A 241 4.08 -1.93 10.34
CA LEU A 241 3.74 -0.96 11.38
C LEU A 241 2.27 -0.53 11.34
N ILE A 242 1.73 -0.30 10.14
CA ILE A 242 0.35 0.14 9.96
C ILE A 242 -0.67 -1.00 9.90
N SER A 243 -0.27 -2.26 9.95
CA SER A 243 -1.20 -3.40 9.85
C SER A 243 -1.19 -4.28 11.09
N MET A 244 -0.05 -4.40 11.78
CA MET A 244 0.10 -5.31 12.90
C MET A 244 -0.64 -4.89 14.15
N ASP A 245 -1.07 -3.64 14.26
CA ASP A 245 -1.91 -3.18 15.37
C ASP A 245 -3.16 -4.06 15.56
N VAL A 246 -3.84 -4.43 14.47
CA VAL A 246 -5.03 -5.30 14.52
C VAL A 246 -4.67 -6.71 15.01
N VAL A 247 -3.56 -7.27 14.52
CA VAL A 247 -3.08 -8.61 14.92
C VAL A 247 -2.69 -8.62 16.40
N LEU A 248 -2.00 -7.57 16.85
CA LEU A 248 -1.54 -7.42 18.22
C LEU A 248 -2.73 -7.26 19.18
N VAL A 249 -3.70 -6.41 18.85
CA VAL A 249 -4.94 -6.25 19.64
C VAL A 249 -5.72 -7.56 19.69
N ARG A 250 -5.84 -8.30 18.58
CA ARG A 250 -6.51 -9.61 18.60
C ARG A 250 -5.85 -10.63 19.51
N ALA A 251 -4.52 -10.60 19.60
CA ALA A 251 -3.75 -11.52 20.43
C ALA A 251 -3.72 -11.13 21.92
N GLY A 252 -3.98 -9.86 22.25
CA GLY A 252 -3.87 -9.35 23.62
C GLY A 252 -5.18 -8.90 24.28
N ALA A 253 -6.23 -8.60 23.51
CA ALA A 253 -7.52 -8.14 24.01
C ALA A 253 -8.62 -9.18 23.86
N GLU A 254 -9.75 -8.95 24.53
CA GLU A 254 -10.95 -9.77 24.41
C GLU A 254 -11.45 -9.81 22.94
N PRO A 255 -11.92 -10.96 22.42
CA PRO A 255 -12.31 -11.09 21.01
C PRO A 255 -13.33 -10.06 20.53
N VAL A 256 -14.31 -9.70 21.35
CA VAL A 256 -15.34 -8.72 21.00
C VAL A 256 -14.75 -7.31 20.88
N VAL A 257 -13.95 -6.91 21.87
CA VAL A 257 -13.24 -5.63 21.89
C VAL A 257 -12.26 -5.52 20.72
N ALA A 258 -11.54 -6.61 20.41
CA ALA A 258 -10.65 -6.67 19.25
C ALA A 258 -11.41 -6.51 17.93
N GLY A 259 -12.62 -7.05 17.84
CA GLY A 259 -13.53 -6.87 16.70
C GLY A 259 -13.97 -5.43 16.50
N GLY A 260 -14.38 -4.78 17.59
CA GLY A 260 -14.68 -3.35 17.61
C GLY A 260 -13.48 -2.52 17.16
N TYR A 261 -12.31 -2.74 17.75
CA TYR A 261 -11.08 -2.07 17.33
C TYR A 261 -10.78 -2.27 15.84
N ALA A 262 -10.88 -3.51 15.33
CA ALA A 262 -10.64 -3.82 13.93
C ALA A 262 -11.59 -3.05 12.99
N ALA A 263 -12.88 -2.97 13.32
CA ALA A 263 -13.86 -2.24 12.53
C ALA A 263 -13.60 -0.72 12.56
N ALA A 264 -13.29 -0.17 13.73
CA ALA A 264 -12.91 1.24 13.89
C ALA A 264 -11.67 1.58 13.06
N VAL A 265 -10.66 0.70 13.08
CA VAL A 265 -9.42 0.84 12.33
C VAL A 265 -9.64 0.89 10.82
N VAL A 266 -10.58 0.12 10.26
CA VAL A 266 -10.87 0.18 8.81
C VAL A 266 -11.35 1.57 8.40
N VAL A 267 -12.22 2.19 9.19
CA VAL A 267 -12.70 3.55 8.94
C VAL A 267 -11.58 4.55 9.09
N VAL A 268 -10.83 4.50 10.20
CA VAL A 268 -9.76 5.46 10.47
C VAL A 268 -8.61 5.35 9.46
N LYS A 269 -8.20 4.13 9.07
CA LYS A 269 -7.13 3.91 8.07
C LYS A 269 -7.52 4.37 6.67
N SER A 270 -8.79 4.63 6.38
CA SER A 270 -9.18 5.24 5.11
C SER A 270 -8.55 6.64 4.92
N THR A 271 -8.12 7.31 6.00
CA THR A 271 -7.29 8.54 5.94
C THR A 271 -6.02 8.38 5.13
N LEU A 272 -5.44 7.19 5.13
CA LEU A 272 -4.19 6.86 4.45
C LEU A 272 -4.34 6.84 2.92
N ILE A 273 -5.58 6.87 2.40
CA ILE A 273 -5.85 6.96 0.97
C ILE A 273 -5.29 8.27 0.41
N VAL A 274 -5.49 9.39 1.09
CA VAL A 274 -5.01 10.71 0.61
C VAL A 274 -3.49 10.73 0.40
N PRO A 275 -2.65 10.43 1.41
CA PRO A 275 -1.19 10.38 1.21
C PRO A 275 -0.77 9.25 0.26
N ALA A 276 -1.48 8.12 0.19
CA ALA A 276 -1.20 7.07 -0.80
C ALA A 276 -1.37 7.58 -2.24
N THR A 277 -2.48 8.26 -2.52
CA THR A 277 -2.77 8.80 -3.85
C THR A 277 -1.79 9.90 -4.23
N LEU A 278 -1.44 10.79 -3.30
CA LEU A 278 -0.40 11.80 -3.51
C LEU A 278 0.96 11.15 -3.79
N SER A 279 1.31 10.08 -3.08
CA SER A 279 2.53 9.31 -3.33
C SER A 279 2.61 8.78 -4.75
N LEU A 280 1.52 8.19 -5.26
CA LEU A 280 1.47 7.66 -6.63
C LEU A 280 1.70 8.75 -7.67
N TYR A 281 1.19 9.97 -7.44
CA TYR A 281 1.33 11.08 -8.37
C TYR A 281 2.68 11.80 -8.26
N LEU A 282 3.17 12.01 -7.04
CA LEU A 282 4.35 12.83 -6.77
C LEU A 282 5.66 12.04 -6.87
N LEU A 283 5.64 10.73 -6.64
CA LEU A 283 6.86 9.92 -6.66
C LEU A 283 7.60 9.99 -8.01
N PRO A 284 6.97 9.80 -9.19
CA PRO A 284 7.66 9.95 -10.47
C PRO A 284 8.27 11.34 -10.67
N ARG A 285 7.60 12.39 -10.15
CA ARG A 285 8.05 13.78 -10.25
C ARG A 285 9.27 14.05 -9.36
N PHE A 286 9.27 13.52 -8.14
CA PHE A 286 10.43 13.61 -7.26
C PHE A 286 11.63 12.83 -7.79
N VAL A 287 11.40 11.69 -8.43
CA VAL A 287 12.47 10.93 -9.08
C VAL A 287 13.05 11.68 -10.28
N ALA A 288 12.20 12.28 -11.12
CA ALA A 288 12.65 13.06 -12.29
C ALA A 288 13.39 14.35 -11.91
N ARG A 289 13.08 14.94 -10.76
CA ARG A 289 13.70 16.18 -10.25
C ARG A 289 14.59 15.96 -9.04
N ARG A 290 15.26 14.81 -8.98
CA ARG A 290 16.11 14.43 -7.83
C ARG A 290 17.26 15.41 -7.57
N GLY A 291 17.69 16.15 -8.58
CA GLY A 291 18.70 17.21 -8.48
C GLY A 291 18.18 18.56 -7.99
N ASP A 292 16.86 18.76 -7.86
CA ASP A 292 16.28 20.01 -7.36
C ASP A 292 15.87 19.84 -5.89
N ALA A 293 16.82 20.11 -4.99
CA ALA A 293 16.63 19.94 -3.55
C ALA A 293 15.51 20.84 -3.00
N ALA A 294 15.38 22.07 -3.51
CA ALA A 294 14.39 23.05 -3.08
C ALA A 294 12.97 22.59 -3.43
N MET A 295 12.75 22.11 -4.65
CA MET A 295 11.46 21.60 -5.05
C MET A 295 11.10 20.30 -4.33
N SER A 296 12.06 19.39 -4.15
CA SER A 296 11.83 18.14 -3.39
C SER A 296 11.40 18.43 -1.95
N ARG A 297 12.04 19.41 -1.29
CA ARG A 297 11.69 19.86 0.06
C ARG A 297 10.28 20.44 0.10
N THR A 298 9.99 21.38 -0.79
CA THR A 298 8.68 22.05 -0.85
C THR A 298 7.56 21.05 -1.11
N GLY A 299 7.73 20.16 -2.10
CA GLY A 299 6.72 19.15 -2.41
C GLY A 299 6.50 18.17 -1.27
N THR A 300 7.56 17.76 -0.55
CA THR A 300 7.40 16.86 0.61
C THR A 300 6.65 17.57 1.74
N ASN A 301 7.01 18.82 2.07
CA ASN A 301 6.34 19.58 3.12
C ASN A 301 4.86 19.80 2.81
N VAL A 302 4.53 20.18 1.57
CA VAL A 302 3.14 20.33 1.13
C VAL A 302 2.38 19.00 1.26
N THR A 303 2.99 17.88 0.88
CA THR A 303 2.35 16.55 1.00
C THR A 303 2.09 16.17 2.45
N VAL A 304 3.04 16.47 3.36
CA VAL A 304 2.87 16.24 4.80
C VAL A 304 1.75 17.12 5.36
N MET A 305 1.69 18.40 4.99
CA MET A 305 0.62 19.29 5.42
C MET A 305 -0.75 18.82 4.95
N ILE A 306 -0.87 18.37 3.69
CA ILE A 306 -2.13 17.80 3.17
C ILE A 306 -2.49 16.51 3.92
N ALA A 307 -1.52 15.64 4.21
CA ALA A 307 -1.76 14.41 4.95
C ALA A 307 -2.23 14.68 6.39
N LEU A 308 -1.61 15.65 7.08
CA LEU A 308 -2.04 16.08 8.41
C LEU A 308 -3.44 16.69 8.38
N ALA A 309 -3.72 17.56 7.42
CA ALA A 309 -5.05 18.15 7.23
C ALA A 309 -6.10 17.06 6.95
N GLY A 310 -5.79 16.07 6.12
CA GLY A 310 -6.66 14.92 5.86
C GLY A 310 -6.90 14.05 7.10
N GLY A 311 -5.86 13.82 7.92
CA GLY A 311 -5.99 13.15 9.21
C GLY A 311 -6.90 13.91 10.19
N LEU A 312 -6.68 15.22 10.35
CA LEU A 312 -7.51 16.08 11.19
C LEU A 312 -8.96 16.17 10.69
N ALA A 313 -9.15 16.21 9.36
CA ALA A 313 -10.49 16.16 8.77
C ALA A 313 -11.21 14.85 9.12
N MET A 314 -10.51 13.71 9.11
CA MET A 314 -11.11 12.45 9.57
C MET A 314 -11.45 12.48 11.05
N VAL A 315 -10.59 13.03 11.91
CA VAL A 315 -10.90 13.22 13.34
C VAL A 315 -12.21 13.98 13.50
N ALA A 316 -12.38 15.08 12.76
CA ALA A 316 -13.62 15.85 12.77
C ALA A 316 -14.81 15.02 12.25
N VAL A 317 -14.65 14.27 11.16
CA VAL A 317 -15.70 13.41 10.60
C VAL A 317 -16.15 12.35 11.61
N VAL A 318 -15.22 11.62 12.26
CA VAL A 318 -15.60 10.58 13.23
C VAL A 318 -16.11 11.18 14.54
N ALA A 319 -15.69 12.39 14.92
CA ALA A 319 -16.23 13.07 16.09
C ALA A 319 -17.68 13.55 15.87
N LEU A 320 -18.02 13.95 14.64
CA LEU A 320 -19.35 14.44 14.29
C LEU A 320 -20.31 13.32 13.86
N LEU A 321 -19.80 12.28 13.20
CA LEU A 321 -20.59 11.21 12.57
C LEU A 321 -20.29 9.83 13.16
N GLY A 322 -19.62 9.74 14.31
CA GLY A 322 -19.23 8.48 14.95
C GLY A 322 -20.42 7.55 15.18
N ASP A 323 -21.51 8.07 15.73
CA ASP A 323 -22.73 7.30 15.99
C ASP A 323 -23.35 6.75 14.69
N LEU A 324 -23.30 7.52 13.61
CA LEU A 324 -23.76 7.07 12.29
C LEU A 324 -22.88 5.91 11.80
N VAL A 325 -21.56 6.00 11.95
CA VAL A 325 -20.63 4.92 11.59
C VAL A 325 -20.93 3.64 12.39
N VAL A 326 -21.14 3.75 13.71
CA VAL A 326 -21.46 2.61 14.59
C VAL A 326 -22.80 1.98 14.18
N SER A 327 -23.83 2.79 13.95
CA SER A 327 -25.15 2.28 13.49
C SER A 327 -25.05 1.57 12.13
N VAL A 328 -24.12 2.00 11.29
CA VAL A 328 -23.83 1.36 10.00
C VAL A 328 -23.13 0.02 10.20
N PHE A 329 -22.42 -0.26 11.28
CA PHE A 329 -21.84 -1.59 11.52
C PHE A 329 -22.85 -2.63 12.00
N GLY A 330 -23.85 -2.22 12.77
CA GLY A 330 -24.87 -3.10 13.35
C GLY A 330 -24.57 -3.46 14.82
N GLY A 331 -25.39 -4.34 15.39
CA GLY A 331 -25.27 -4.72 16.81
C GLY A 331 -23.99 -5.47 17.13
N GLY A 332 -23.47 -5.30 18.35
CA GLY A 332 -22.24 -5.90 18.85
C GLY A 332 -20.98 -5.05 18.65
N TYR A 333 -21.07 -3.95 17.91
CA TYR A 333 -19.97 -3.01 17.65
C TYR A 333 -20.07 -1.72 18.48
N GLU A 334 -20.79 -1.74 19.61
CA GLU A 334 -21.03 -0.55 20.43
C GLU A 334 -19.72 0.08 20.96
N THR A 335 -18.72 -0.77 21.26
CA THR A 335 -17.38 -0.36 21.70
C THR A 335 -16.61 0.47 20.67
N VAL A 336 -17.01 0.44 19.40
CA VAL A 336 -16.41 1.25 18.33
C VAL A 336 -16.55 2.74 18.61
N GLY A 337 -17.71 3.18 19.14
CA GLY A 337 -17.98 4.60 19.37
C GLY A 337 -16.97 5.25 20.33
N GLU A 338 -16.60 4.51 21.38
CA GLU A 338 -15.67 4.98 22.41
C GLU A 338 -14.24 5.15 21.89
N VAL A 339 -13.82 4.30 20.94
CA VAL A 339 -12.42 4.28 20.45
C VAL A 339 -12.21 5.08 19.17
N LEU A 340 -13.27 5.41 18.41
CA LEU A 340 -13.15 6.05 17.09
C LEU A 340 -12.36 7.35 17.11
N VAL A 341 -12.69 8.29 18.01
CA VAL A 341 -12.03 9.61 18.08
C VAL A 341 -10.58 9.50 18.57
N PRO A 342 -10.29 8.81 19.70
CA PRO A 342 -8.92 8.59 20.14
C PRO A 342 -8.06 7.89 19.08
N LEU A 343 -8.62 6.90 18.40
CA LEU A 343 -7.95 6.18 17.33
C LEU A 343 -7.66 7.11 16.15
N ALA A 344 -8.64 7.88 15.68
CA ALA A 344 -8.42 8.84 14.59
C ALA A 344 -7.31 9.84 14.92
N LEU A 345 -7.26 10.35 16.15
CA LEU A 345 -6.18 11.21 16.63
C LEU A 345 -4.82 10.50 16.61
N ALA A 346 -4.76 9.27 17.11
CA ALA A 346 -3.54 8.46 17.10
C ALA A 346 -3.02 8.19 15.68
N TRP A 347 -3.90 8.15 14.67
CA TRP A 347 -3.57 7.90 13.26
C TRP A 347 -3.12 9.12 12.46
N VAL A 348 -3.31 10.34 12.96
CA VAL A 348 -2.82 11.58 12.31
C VAL A 348 -1.30 11.55 12.02
N PRO A 349 -0.41 11.22 12.97
CA PRO A 349 1.02 11.16 12.68
C PRO A 349 1.38 10.04 11.68
N TRP A 350 0.62 8.95 11.63
CA TRP A 350 0.84 7.86 10.67
C TRP A 350 0.57 8.30 9.22
N ALA A 351 -0.43 9.17 9.00
CA ALA A 351 -0.66 9.80 7.70
C ALA A 351 0.54 10.66 7.26
N ALA A 352 1.15 11.40 8.20
CA ALA A 352 2.36 12.18 7.92
C ALA A 352 3.57 11.30 7.60
N ILE A 353 3.76 10.17 8.31
CA ILE A 353 4.80 9.18 7.99
C ILE A 353 4.64 8.70 6.55
N GLN A 354 3.43 8.35 6.13
CA GLN A 354 3.19 7.87 4.76
C GLN A 354 3.55 8.91 3.70
N ALA A 355 3.28 10.19 3.94
CA ALA A 355 3.73 11.28 3.08
C ALA A 355 5.26 11.41 3.06
N LEU A 356 5.92 11.32 4.22
CA LEU A 356 7.38 11.37 4.33
C LEU A 356 8.07 10.20 3.62
N LEU A 357 7.44 9.03 3.63
CA LEU A 357 7.97 7.82 3.01
C LEU A 357 8.18 7.97 1.51
N ILE A 358 7.45 8.86 0.83
CA ILE A 358 7.68 9.17 -0.59
C ILE A 358 9.15 9.57 -0.80
N ARG A 359 9.65 10.50 0.01
CA ARG A 359 11.03 11.00 -0.09
C ARG A 359 12.05 10.03 0.51
N VAL A 360 11.74 9.39 1.64
CA VAL A 360 12.63 8.38 2.25
C VAL A 360 12.88 7.22 1.27
N THR A 361 11.83 6.80 0.57
CA THR A 361 11.90 5.79 -0.49
C THR A 361 12.65 6.31 -1.71
N ALA A 362 12.32 7.52 -2.18
CA ALA A 362 13.02 8.14 -3.31
C ALA A 362 14.51 8.36 -3.04
N THR A 363 14.95 8.51 -1.79
CA THR A 363 16.37 8.65 -1.41
C THR A 363 17.03 7.34 -0.96
N ARG A 364 16.27 6.22 -0.91
CA ARG A 364 16.77 4.89 -0.50
C ARG A 364 17.44 4.94 0.88
N SER A 365 16.85 5.68 1.81
CA SER A 365 17.47 6.00 3.10
C SER A 365 17.57 4.78 4.03
N ARG A 366 18.79 4.27 4.24
CA ARG A 366 19.06 3.21 5.23
C ARG A 366 18.78 3.65 6.66
N THR A 367 18.99 4.93 6.96
CA THR A 367 18.65 5.50 8.27
C THR A 367 17.14 5.48 8.49
N GLY A 368 16.36 5.83 7.45
CA GLY A 368 14.91 5.70 7.50
C GLY A 368 14.47 4.25 7.76
N LEU A 369 15.11 3.29 7.10
CA LEU A 369 14.84 1.86 7.31
C LEU A 369 15.16 1.43 8.75
N ALA A 370 16.29 1.85 9.30
CA ALA A 370 16.66 1.55 10.69
C ALA A 370 15.63 2.10 11.68
N VAL A 371 15.17 3.35 11.49
CA VAL A 371 14.11 3.96 12.32
C VAL A 371 12.83 3.11 12.29
N LEU A 372 12.37 2.69 11.11
CA LEU A 372 11.16 1.88 10.98
C LEU A 372 11.32 0.48 11.59
N LEU A 373 12.49 -0.15 11.45
CA LEU A 373 12.75 -1.47 12.04
C LEU A 373 12.76 -1.40 13.57
N THR A 374 13.41 -0.38 14.15
CA THR A 374 13.37 -0.14 15.59
C THR A 374 11.94 0.13 16.05
N ALA A 375 11.19 0.94 15.31
CA ALA A 375 9.79 1.18 15.60
C ALA A 375 8.93 -0.09 15.57
N ALA A 376 9.17 -1.00 14.63
CA ALA A 376 8.43 -2.26 14.54
C ALA A 376 8.67 -3.16 15.76
N LEU A 377 9.92 -3.19 16.24
CA LEU A 377 10.27 -3.88 17.47
C LEU A 377 9.61 -3.22 18.69
N VAL A 378 9.66 -1.89 18.80
CA VAL A 378 9.03 -1.13 19.89
C VAL A 378 7.51 -1.30 19.90
N GLN A 379 6.86 -1.27 18.74
CA GLN A 379 5.42 -1.50 18.63
C GLN A 379 5.05 -2.90 19.13
N TRP A 380 5.81 -3.92 18.71
CA TRP A 380 5.59 -5.29 19.12
C TRP A 380 5.75 -5.48 20.64
N THR A 381 6.86 -5.00 21.21
CA THR A 381 7.12 -5.12 22.65
C THR A 381 6.16 -4.29 23.49
N GLY A 382 5.87 -3.06 23.08
CA GLY A 382 4.92 -2.18 23.77
C GLY A 382 3.51 -2.73 23.75
N ALA A 383 3.04 -3.28 22.62
CA ALA A 383 1.73 -3.92 22.54
C ALA A 383 1.59 -5.08 23.55
N ARG A 384 2.63 -5.93 23.66
CA ARG A 384 2.64 -7.05 24.62
C ARG A 384 2.62 -6.62 26.08
N MET A 385 3.10 -5.43 26.40
CA MET A 385 3.14 -4.90 27.76
C MET A 385 1.86 -4.15 28.14
N ILE A 386 1.21 -3.50 27.18
CA ILE A 386 0.07 -2.60 27.43
C ILE A 386 -1.27 -3.33 27.29
N LEU A 387 -1.39 -4.25 26.33
CA LEU A 387 -2.62 -5.03 26.18
C LEU A 387 -2.82 -5.95 27.41
N PRO A 388 -4.05 -6.06 27.95
CA PRO A 388 -5.34 -5.82 27.29
C PRO A 388 -5.89 -4.38 27.33
N ASP A 389 -5.17 -3.40 27.90
CA ASP A 389 -5.65 -2.00 27.93
C ASP A 389 -5.63 -1.38 26.52
N LEU A 390 -6.81 -1.34 25.89
CA LEU A 390 -6.98 -0.85 24.53
C LEU A 390 -6.69 0.65 24.40
N MET A 391 -7.15 1.44 25.36
CA MET A 391 -6.96 2.90 25.33
C MET A 391 -5.49 3.25 25.54
N GLY A 392 -4.82 2.58 26.48
CA GLY A 392 -3.38 2.67 26.64
C GLY A 392 -2.63 2.33 25.34
N PHE A 393 -3.06 1.26 24.64
CA PHE A 393 -2.44 0.86 23.37
C PHE A 393 -2.66 1.90 22.25
N ILE A 394 -3.85 2.50 22.14
CA ILE A 394 -4.14 3.57 21.18
C ILE A 394 -3.25 4.79 21.43
N VAL A 395 -3.14 5.23 22.70
CA VAL A 395 -2.28 6.35 23.08
C VAL A 395 -0.82 6.03 22.76
N PHE A 396 -0.34 4.85 23.14
CA PHE A 396 1.01 4.38 22.83
C PHE A 396 1.29 4.39 21.32
N SER A 397 0.36 3.89 20.50
CA SER A 397 0.47 3.89 19.04
C SER A 397 0.54 5.31 18.46
N GLY A 398 -0.25 6.24 18.99
CA GLY A 398 -0.21 7.65 18.60
C GLY A 398 1.11 8.34 18.97
N VAL A 399 1.63 8.10 20.17
CA VAL A 399 2.93 8.61 20.62
C VAL A 399 4.06 8.03 19.76
N LEU A 400 4.06 6.72 19.54
CA LEU A 400 5.04 6.04 18.69
C LEU A 400 5.02 6.60 17.27
N GLY A 401 3.84 6.74 16.67
CA GLY A 401 3.66 7.37 15.35
C GLY A 401 4.24 8.79 15.33
N THR A 402 4.00 9.60 16.36
CA THR A 402 4.54 10.96 16.46
C THR A 402 6.06 10.97 16.50
N VAL A 403 6.68 10.10 17.32
CA VAL A 403 8.14 9.98 17.42
C VAL A 403 8.75 9.56 16.09
N ILE A 404 8.14 8.59 15.38
CA ILE A 404 8.61 8.14 14.06
C ILE A 404 8.48 9.26 13.02
N ALA A 405 7.35 9.97 13.00
CA ALA A 405 7.13 11.09 12.09
C ALA A 405 8.22 12.16 12.25
N LEU A 406 8.51 12.54 13.49
CA LEU A 406 9.58 13.49 13.82
C LEU A 406 10.96 12.97 13.40
N ALA A 407 11.28 11.71 13.70
CA ALA A 407 12.56 11.09 13.32
C ALA A 407 12.76 11.08 11.79
N LEU A 408 11.74 10.68 11.02
CA LEU A 408 11.78 10.67 9.56
C LEU A 408 11.82 12.09 8.98
N PHE A 409 11.16 13.06 9.62
CA PHE A 409 11.27 14.46 9.24
C PHE A 409 12.68 15.01 9.46
N ILE A 410 13.35 14.64 10.56
CA ILE A 410 14.75 14.99 10.80
C ILE A 410 15.67 14.35 9.74
N VAL A 411 15.45 13.07 9.40
CA VAL A 411 16.18 12.38 8.31
C VAL A 411 15.98 13.14 7.00
N HIS A 412 14.76 13.59 6.72
CA HIS A 412 14.43 14.43 5.58
C HIS A 412 15.24 15.74 5.59
N LEU A 413 15.24 16.49 6.69
CA LEU A 413 15.95 17.77 6.77
C LEU A 413 17.46 17.61 6.58
N ARG A 414 18.06 16.58 7.20
CA ARG A 414 19.49 16.27 7.06
C ARG A 414 19.86 15.91 5.62
N ALA A 415 19.03 15.13 4.93
CA ALA A 415 19.24 14.80 3.53
C ALA A 415 19.16 16.04 2.62
N ALA A 416 18.27 17.00 2.92
CA ALA A 416 18.19 18.26 2.18
C ALA A 416 19.42 19.16 2.42
N ALA A 417 19.90 19.26 3.65
CA ALA A 417 21.08 20.06 3.99
C ALA A 417 22.35 19.57 3.28
N ARG A 418 22.57 18.24 3.22
CA ARG A 418 23.72 17.64 2.53
C ARG A 418 23.74 17.92 1.02
N ALA A 419 22.56 17.96 0.39
CA ALA A 419 22.44 18.29 -1.03
C ALA A 419 22.80 19.76 -1.31
N ALA A 420 22.39 20.68 -0.44
CA ALA A 420 22.73 22.09 -0.56
C ALA A 420 24.25 22.34 -0.41
N THR A 421 24.93 21.61 0.49
CA THR A 421 26.38 21.74 0.66
C THR A 421 27.16 21.24 -0.56
N SER A 422 26.72 20.16 -1.22
CA SER A 422 27.39 19.65 -2.42
C SER A 422 27.31 20.61 -3.61
N GLU A 423 26.23 21.38 -3.75
CA GLU A 423 26.10 22.38 -4.82
C GLU A 423 27.05 23.58 -4.64
N SER A 424 27.45 23.90 -3.41
CA SER A 424 28.34 25.03 -3.12
C SER A 424 29.83 24.74 -3.35
N VAL A 425 30.23 23.46 -3.32
CA VAL A 425 31.65 23.04 -3.36
C VAL A 425 32.14 22.78 -4.79
N ASP A 426 31.24 22.63 -5.76
CA ASP A 426 31.56 22.73 -7.18
C ASP A 426 31.15 24.12 -7.69
N PRO A 427 31.91 25.21 -7.40
CA PRO A 427 31.84 26.39 -8.24
C PRO A 427 32.37 25.92 -9.59
N VAL A 428 31.45 25.54 -10.47
CA VAL A 428 31.73 25.08 -11.80
C VAL A 428 32.77 26.03 -12.39
N ASN A 429 33.96 25.48 -12.61
CA ASN A 429 35.02 26.11 -13.36
C ASN A 429 34.51 26.12 -14.82
N TRP A 430 33.56 27.02 -15.11
CA TRP A 430 32.97 27.27 -16.43
C TRP A 430 33.99 27.88 -17.41
N ARG A 431 35.30 27.80 -17.10
CA ARG A 431 36.35 28.01 -18.08
C ARG A 431 36.40 26.77 -18.97
N GLY A 432 35.51 26.74 -19.96
CA GLY A 432 35.64 25.82 -21.08
C GLY A 432 36.95 26.06 -21.86
N PRO A 433 37.34 25.14 -22.76
CA PRO A 433 38.11 25.50 -23.93
C PRO A 433 37.30 26.40 -24.88
#